data_AF-A0A2D4VLC6-F1
#
_entry.id   AF-A0A2D4VLC6-F1
#
_cell.length_a   1.000
_cell.length_b   1.000
_cell.length_c   1.000
_cell.angle_alpha   90.00
_cell.angle_beta   90.00
_cell.angle_gamma   90.00
#
_symmetry.space_group_name_H-M   'P 1'
#
loop_
_entity.id
_entity.type
_entity.pdbx_description
1 polymer ?
#
loop_
_entity_poly.entity_id
_entity_poly.type
_entity_poly.pdbx_seq_one_letter_code
_entity_poly.pdbx_strand_id
1 'polypeptide(L)'
;METQAQERFLRPTSTQTGQIAEASVASGLILASGGRLAPFRPFADDDGIDLLIYDKATRRSVPVQVKARTGLDNDRTGTVQFDVRLATFAAEGAGFIAAVLMDGAAVRLAWLIPTEEFAEVARSGKEKLVMVASAKPGSSDRYRAWRHDGMTSLAGALINHFEHATG
;
A
#
# COMPACT_ATOMS: atom_id res chain seq x y z
N MET A 1 0.83 37.28 -2.69
CA MET A 1 -0.30 37.03 -1.77
C MET A 1 -0.44 35.54 -1.42
N GLU A 2 -0.09 34.61 -2.32
CA GLU A 2 -0.04 33.15 -2.02
C GLU A 2 1.01 32.76 -0.95
N THR A 3 2.11 33.51 -0.84
CA THR A 3 3.23 33.19 0.06
C THR A 3 2.86 33.29 1.55
N GLN A 4 1.94 34.17 1.94
CA GLN A 4 1.49 34.32 3.34
C GLN A 4 0.45 33.26 3.77
N ALA A 5 -0.26 32.63 2.82
CA ALA A 5 -1.23 31.59 3.14
C ALA A 5 -0.57 30.24 3.44
N GLN A 6 0.59 29.96 2.83
CA GLN A 6 1.37 28.74 3.06
C GLN A 6 2.05 28.70 4.43
N GLU A 7 2.30 29.83 5.08
CA GLU A 7 2.91 29.89 6.43
C GLU A 7 1.95 29.46 7.55
N ARG A 8 0.64 29.37 7.31
CA ARG A 8 -0.35 29.01 8.33
C ARG A 8 -0.52 27.48 8.51
N PHE A 9 -0.17 26.69 7.50
CA PHE A 9 -0.45 25.26 7.50
C PHE A 9 0.81 24.43 7.75
N LEU A 10 0.76 23.60 8.79
CA LEU A 10 1.81 22.63 9.07
C LEU A 10 1.76 21.48 8.07
N ARG A 11 2.94 21.00 7.67
CA ARG A 11 3.04 19.75 6.91
C ARG A 11 2.70 18.57 7.84
N PRO A 12 1.94 17.58 7.37
CA PRO A 12 1.70 16.37 8.14
C PRO A 12 3.00 15.68 8.54
N THR A 13 3.04 15.11 9.74
CA THR A 13 4.13 14.22 10.15
C THR A 13 4.09 12.91 9.35
N SER A 14 5.16 12.11 9.42
CA SER A 14 5.18 10.78 8.80
C SER A 14 4.06 9.88 9.32
N THR A 15 3.77 9.93 10.62
CA THR A 15 2.67 9.18 11.24
C THR A 15 1.31 9.63 10.73
N GLN A 16 1.07 10.94 10.68
CA GLN A 16 -0.18 11.49 10.13
C GLN A 16 -0.33 11.14 8.65
N THR A 17 0.76 11.16 7.88
CA THR A 17 0.76 10.75 6.47
C THR A 17 0.42 9.27 6.31
N GLY A 18 0.96 8.40 7.18
CA GLY A 18 0.62 6.98 7.23
C GLY A 18 -0.87 6.76 7.49
N GLN A 19 -1.41 7.40 8.54
CA GLN A 19 -2.83 7.33 8.88
C GLN A 19 -3.75 7.83 7.75
N ILE A 20 -3.38 8.92 7.08
CA ILE A 20 -4.11 9.43 5.92
C ILE A 20 -4.09 8.40 4.80
N ALA A 21 -2.94 7.78 4.52
CA ALA A 21 -2.83 6.79 3.46
C ALA A 21 -3.63 5.51 3.77
N GLU A 22 -3.56 4.99 5.01
CA GLU A 22 -4.39 3.86 5.46
C GLU A 22 -5.88 4.15 5.29
N ALA A 23 -6.34 5.32 5.74
CA ALA A 23 -7.73 5.74 5.59
C ALA A 23 -8.13 5.90 4.10
N SER A 24 -7.22 6.39 3.26
CA SER A 24 -7.43 6.58 1.83
C SER A 24 -7.51 5.25 1.08
N VAL A 25 -6.65 4.29 1.43
CA VAL A 25 -6.72 2.91 0.91
C VAL A 25 -8.03 2.26 1.34
N ALA A 26 -8.39 2.33 2.62
CA ALA A 26 -9.63 1.74 3.14
C ALA A 26 -10.87 2.32 2.43
N SER A 27 -11.01 3.64 2.43
CA SER A 27 -12.14 4.33 1.79
C SER A 27 -12.16 4.08 0.28
N GLY A 28 -10.99 4.11 -0.36
CA GLY A 28 -10.84 3.84 -1.78
C GLY A 28 -11.26 2.43 -2.17
N LEU A 29 -10.93 1.41 -1.35
CA LEU A 29 -11.32 0.02 -1.61
C LEU A 29 -12.84 -0.14 -1.51
N ILE A 30 -13.49 0.51 -0.54
CA ILE A 30 -14.94 0.51 -0.41
C ILE A 30 -15.57 1.10 -1.68
N LEU A 31 -15.12 2.29 -2.09
CA LEU A 31 -15.65 2.98 -3.28
C LEU A 31 -15.40 2.17 -4.57
N ALA A 32 -14.16 1.76 -4.80
CA ALA A 32 -13.73 1.08 -6.02
C ALA A 32 -14.36 -0.31 -6.20
N SER A 33 -14.68 -1.00 -5.11
CA SER A 33 -15.33 -2.31 -5.13
C SER A 33 -16.87 -2.24 -5.11
N GLY A 34 -17.47 -1.04 -5.17
CA GLY A 34 -18.92 -0.87 -5.03
C GLY A 34 -19.45 -1.35 -3.68
N GLY A 35 -18.62 -1.28 -2.63
CA GLY A 35 -18.95 -1.73 -1.28
C GLY A 35 -18.77 -3.23 -1.02
N ARG A 36 -18.23 -4.02 -1.97
CA ARG A 36 -17.93 -5.45 -1.79
C ARG A 36 -16.85 -5.69 -0.75
N LEU A 37 -15.74 -4.96 -0.82
CA LEU A 37 -14.65 -5.05 0.15
C LEU A 37 -14.95 -4.21 1.38
N ALA A 38 -14.71 -4.77 2.57
CA ALA A 38 -14.83 -4.12 3.87
C ALA A 38 -13.47 -4.14 4.60
N PRO A 39 -12.73 -3.03 4.60
CA PRO A 39 -11.52 -2.89 5.41
C PRO A 39 -11.86 -2.68 6.89
N PHE A 40 -11.10 -3.34 7.77
CA PHE A 40 -11.15 -3.16 9.22
C PHE A 40 -9.76 -2.81 9.74
N ARG A 41 -9.68 -1.85 10.65
CA ARG A 41 -8.42 -1.54 11.35
C ARG A 41 -8.34 -2.34 12.65
N PRO A 42 -7.24 -3.05 12.94
CA PRO A 42 -7.02 -3.65 14.25
C PRO A 42 -7.03 -2.61 15.37
N PHE A 43 -7.46 -3.01 16.57
CA PHE A 43 -7.45 -2.14 17.74
C PHE A 43 -6.04 -1.98 18.33
N ALA A 44 -5.23 -3.05 18.29
CA ALA A 44 -3.83 -3.06 18.67
C ALA A 44 -2.94 -3.18 17.41
N ASP A 45 -1.74 -2.59 17.45
CA ASP A 45 -0.83 -2.40 16.30
C ASP A 45 0.37 -3.37 16.34
N ASP A 46 0.18 -4.54 16.95
CA ASP A 46 1.30 -5.33 17.44
C ASP A 46 1.91 -6.26 16.36
N ASP A 47 1.17 -6.53 15.28
CA ASP A 47 1.54 -7.51 14.24
C ASP A 47 1.89 -6.87 12.87
N GLY A 48 1.99 -5.54 12.81
CA GLY A 48 2.28 -4.84 11.55
C GLY A 48 1.17 -4.94 10.50
N ILE A 49 -0.05 -5.29 10.91
CA ILE A 49 -1.25 -5.31 10.08
C ILE A 49 -1.93 -3.96 10.21
N ASP A 50 -1.98 -3.20 9.12
CA ASP A 50 -2.66 -1.90 9.12
C ASP A 50 -4.16 -2.07 8.85
N LEU A 51 -4.53 -2.99 7.95
CA LEU A 51 -5.90 -3.28 7.56
C LEU A 51 -6.14 -4.79 7.41
N LEU A 52 -7.27 -5.28 7.92
CA LEU A 52 -7.85 -6.56 7.53
C LEU A 52 -8.91 -6.32 6.47
N ILE A 53 -8.68 -6.79 5.24
CA ILE A 53 -9.65 -6.64 4.16
C ILE A 53 -10.56 -7.85 4.15
N TYR A 54 -11.86 -7.63 4.34
CA TYR A 54 -12.88 -8.66 4.27
C TYR A 54 -13.66 -8.57 2.94
N ASP A 55 -13.72 -9.66 2.19
CA ASP A 55 -14.58 -9.76 1.02
C ASP A 55 -15.96 -10.29 1.42
N LYS A 56 -17.00 -9.46 1.25
CA LYS A 56 -18.37 -9.84 1.61
C LYS A 56 -18.93 -10.96 0.74
N ALA A 57 -18.44 -11.12 -0.50
CA ALA A 57 -18.95 -12.13 -1.42
C ALA A 57 -18.44 -13.53 -1.05
N THR A 58 -17.13 -13.68 -0.81
CA THR A 58 -16.52 -14.97 -0.48
C THR A 58 -16.44 -15.24 1.02
N ARG A 59 -16.73 -14.22 1.84
CA ARG A 59 -16.66 -14.22 3.30
C ARG A 59 -15.26 -14.50 3.86
N ARG A 60 -14.23 -14.21 3.06
CA ARG A 60 -12.82 -14.39 3.43
C ARG A 60 -12.19 -13.06 3.82
N SER A 61 -11.08 -13.13 4.54
CA SER A 61 -10.30 -11.96 4.92
C SER A 61 -8.82 -12.15 4.67
N VAL A 62 -8.13 -11.08 4.32
CA VAL A 62 -6.67 -11.06 4.17
C VAL A 62 -6.08 -9.84 4.89
N PRO A 63 -5.01 -10.00 5.69
CA PRO A 63 -4.27 -8.89 6.28
C PRO A 63 -3.47 -8.14 5.21
N VAL A 64 -3.43 -6.82 5.33
CA VAL A 64 -2.71 -5.91 4.45
C VAL A 64 -1.94 -4.90 5.29
N GLN A 65 -0.63 -4.82 5.07
CA GLN A 65 0.22 -3.77 5.58
C GLN A 65 0.37 -2.66 4.53
N VAL A 66 0.08 -1.43 4.89
CA VAL A 66 0.16 -0.26 4.02
C VAL A 66 1.49 0.47 4.24
N LYS A 67 2.18 0.81 3.16
CA LYS A 67 3.34 1.70 3.19
C LYS A 67 3.15 2.81 2.19
N ALA A 68 3.28 4.06 2.64
CA ALA A 68 2.92 5.20 1.83
C ALA A 68 4.10 6.13 1.55
N ARG A 69 4.10 6.71 0.36
CA ARG A 69 4.98 7.83 -0.04
C ARG A 69 4.12 8.88 -0.73
N THR A 70 4.42 10.16 -0.51
CA THR A 70 3.70 11.31 -1.12
C THR A 70 4.49 11.95 -2.27
N GLY A 71 5.59 11.31 -2.68
CA GLY A 71 6.48 11.81 -3.71
C GLY A 71 7.52 10.77 -4.09
N LEU A 72 8.23 11.03 -5.19
CA LEU A 72 9.31 10.19 -5.67
C LEU A 72 10.61 10.51 -4.91
N ASP A 73 11.50 9.53 -4.81
CA ASP A 73 12.85 9.76 -4.30
C ASP A 73 13.76 10.39 -5.36
N ASN A 74 13.45 10.15 -6.64
CA ASN A 74 14.18 10.73 -7.76
C ASN A 74 13.25 10.87 -8.97
N ASP A 75 12.95 12.12 -9.35
CA ASP A 75 12.04 12.44 -10.46
C ASP A 75 12.62 12.02 -11.82
N ARG A 76 13.94 12.12 -12.00
CA ARG A 76 14.61 11.76 -13.27
C ARG A 76 14.49 10.27 -13.55
N THR A 77 14.76 9.43 -12.54
CA THR A 77 14.60 7.98 -12.67
C THR A 77 13.15 7.55 -12.52
N GLY A 78 12.31 8.37 -11.88
CA GLY A 78 10.90 8.10 -11.63
C GLY A 78 10.70 7.04 -10.56
N THR A 79 11.60 6.95 -9.58
CA THR A 79 11.63 5.86 -8.59
C THR A 79 11.15 6.29 -7.22
N VAL A 80 10.51 5.36 -6.52
CA VAL A 80 10.03 5.52 -5.14
C VAL A 80 10.46 4.32 -4.31
N GLN A 81 10.94 4.59 -3.10
CA GLN A 81 11.42 3.62 -2.13
C GLN A 81 10.41 3.42 -1.01
N PHE A 82 10.17 2.16 -0.66
CA PHE A 82 9.37 1.77 0.49
C PHE A 82 10.23 0.89 1.39
N ASP A 83 10.26 1.24 2.67
CA ASP A 83 11.00 0.51 3.70
C ASP A 83 10.00 -0.24 4.57
N VAL A 84 10.18 -1.56 4.69
CA VAL A 84 9.39 -2.44 5.56
C VAL A 84 10.30 -2.94 6.67
N ARG A 85 9.99 -2.59 7.92
CA ARG A 85 10.80 -3.00 9.08
C ARG A 85 10.63 -4.49 9.34
N LEU A 86 11.74 -5.21 9.55
CA LEU A 86 11.69 -6.64 9.87
C LEU A 86 10.94 -6.92 11.18
N ALA A 87 11.00 -6.00 12.14
CA ALA A 87 10.31 -6.13 13.43
C ALA A 87 8.77 -6.18 13.31
N THR A 88 8.21 -5.68 12.21
CA THR A 88 6.75 -5.63 11.95
C THR A 88 6.39 -6.33 10.64
N PHE A 89 7.29 -7.17 10.13
CA PHE A 89 7.10 -7.88 8.88
C PHE A 89 6.73 -9.32 9.18
N ALA A 90 5.44 -9.64 9.06
CA ALA A 90 4.95 -11.01 9.14
C ALA A 90 5.22 -11.73 7.81
N ALA A 91 6.45 -12.23 7.65
CA ALA A 91 6.84 -13.03 6.47
C ALA A 91 6.04 -14.36 6.40
N GLU A 92 5.72 -14.92 7.55
CA GLU A 92 4.99 -16.17 7.70
C GLU A 92 3.49 -15.87 7.84
N GLY A 93 2.78 -15.82 6.72
CA GLY A 93 1.33 -15.62 6.72
C GLY A 93 0.80 -15.20 5.36
N ALA A 94 -0.42 -15.64 5.01
CA ALA A 94 -1.11 -15.22 3.80
C ALA A 94 -1.58 -13.76 3.95
N GLY A 95 -0.75 -12.81 3.49
CA GLY A 95 -1.01 -11.38 3.59
C GLY A 95 -0.42 -10.60 2.42
N PHE A 96 -0.63 -9.28 2.42
CA PHE A 96 -0.07 -8.41 1.40
C PHE A 96 0.64 -7.19 1.98
N ILE A 97 1.68 -6.73 1.28
CA ILE A 97 2.18 -5.37 1.36
C ILE A 97 1.49 -4.54 0.28
N ALA A 98 0.78 -3.49 0.68
CA ALA A 98 0.26 -2.45 -0.19
C ALA A 98 1.16 -1.21 -0.11
N ALA A 99 2.14 -1.13 -1.01
CA ALA A 99 2.97 0.06 -1.15
C ALA A 99 2.26 1.08 -2.04
N VAL A 100 1.94 2.27 -1.53
CA VAL A 100 1.12 3.28 -2.22
C VAL A 100 1.87 4.59 -2.43
N LEU A 101 1.85 5.08 -3.67
CA LEU A 101 2.26 6.44 -4.00
C LEU A 101 1.01 7.32 -4.02
N MET A 102 0.97 8.28 -3.10
CA MET A 102 -0.13 9.21 -2.89
C MET A 102 0.04 10.47 -3.75
N ASP A 103 -1.07 11.05 -4.18
CA ASP A 103 -1.20 12.40 -4.71
C ASP A 103 -2.27 13.14 -3.90
N GLY A 104 -1.82 13.99 -2.97
CA GLY A 104 -2.68 14.45 -1.88
C GLY A 104 -3.22 13.27 -1.04
N ALA A 105 -4.55 13.17 -0.93
CA ALA A 105 -5.24 12.05 -0.27
C ALA A 105 -5.63 10.92 -1.23
N ALA A 106 -5.35 11.05 -2.54
CA ALA A 106 -5.68 10.01 -3.51
C ALA A 106 -4.50 9.02 -3.65
N VAL A 107 -4.80 7.74 -3.83
CA VAL A 107 -3.80 6.75 -4.25
C VAL A 107 -3.60 6.87 -5.76
N ARG A 108 -2.42 7.34 -6.16
CA ARG A 108 -2.03 7.49 -7.57
C ARG A 108 -1.58 6.17 -8.16
N LEU A 109 -0.68 5.47 -7.47
CA LEU A 109 -0.19 4.15 -7.82
C LEU A 109 -0.17 3.28 -6.57
N ALA A 110 -0.36 1.98 -6.74
CA ALA A 110 -0.16 1.00 -5.70
C ALA A 110 0.67 -0.18 -6.24
N TRP A 111 1.34 -0.88 -5.33
CA TRP A 111 1.90 -2.19 -5.55
C TRP A 111 1.36 -3.12 -4.48
N LEU A 112 0.65 -4.17 -4.89
CA LEU A 112 0.06 -5.15 -3.99
C LEU A 112 0.82 -6.47 -4.10
N ILE A 113 1.74 -6.69 -3.17
CA ILE A 113 2.70 -7.79 -3.24
C ILE A 113 2.40 -8.77 -2.10
N PRO A 114 2.21 -10.07 -2.37
CA PRO A 114 2.13 -11.07 -1.30
C PRO A 114 3.34 -10.97 -0.37
N THR A 115 3.14 -11.13 0.94
CA THR A 115 4.23 -11.03 1.93
C THR A 115 5.37 -12.01 1.65
N GLU A 116 5.04 -13.24 1.24
CA GLU A 116 6.02 -14.26 0.84
C GLU A 116 6.87 -13.82 -0.36
N GLU A 117 6.22 -13.37 -1.45
CA GLU A 117 6.91 -12.88 -2.65
C GLU A 117 7.73 -11.62 -2.34
N PHE A 118 7.21 -10.74 -1.48
CA PHE A 118 7.91 -9.52 -1.07
C PHE A 118 9.24 -9.83 -0.38
N ALA A 119 9.27 -10.85 0.48
CA ALA A 119 10.49 -11.30 1.16
C ALA A 119 11.58 -11.75 0.17
N GLU A 120 11.17 -12.31 -0.97
CA GLU A 120 12.09 -12.78 -2.02
C GLU A 120 12.59 -11.66 -2.93
N VAL A 121 11.71 -10.73 -3.32
CA VAL A 121 12.04 -9.71 -4.34
C VAL A 121 12.68 -8.44 -3.79
N ALA A 122 12.36 -8.10 -2.54
CA ALA A 122 12.88 -6.91 -1.87
C ALA A 122 14.37 -7.05 -1.55
N ARG A 123 15.08 -5.92 -1.49
CA ARG A 123 16.48 -5.93 -1.07
C ARG A 123 16.54 -6.04 0.46
N SER A 124 17.18 -7.10 0.96
CA SER A 124 17.43 -7.26 2.39
C SER A 124 18.46 -6.25 2.91
N GLY A 125 18.10 -5.53 3.96
CA GLY A 125 18.99 -4.77 4.83
C GLY A 125 19.01 -5.36 6.24
N LYS A 126 19.84 -4.80 7.13
CA LYS A 126 20.03 -5.33 8.49
C LYS A 126 18.73 -5.39 9.32
N GLU A 127 17.88 -4.37 9.20
CA GLU A 127 16.68 -4.19 10.05
C GLU A 127 15.40 -3.99 9.23
N LYS A 128 15.52 -4.03 7.90
CA LYS A 128 14.42 -3.71 6.97
C LYS A 128 14.60 -4.38 5.62
N LEU A 129 13.48 -4.63 4.97
CA LEU A 129 13.39 -4.90 3.54
C LEU A 129 13.19 -3.58 2.81
N VAL A 130 13.88 -3.42 1.68
CA VAL A 130 13.84 -2.19 0.88
C VAL A 130 13.33 -2.51 -0.52
N MET A 131 12.19 -1.90 -0.86
CA MET A 131 11.59 -1.92 -2.18
C MET A 131 11.89 -0.61 -2.89
N VAL A 132 12.38 -0.66 -4.13
CA VAL A 132 12.54 0.53 -5.00
C VAL A 132 11.84 0.26 -6.32
N ALA A 133 10.67 0.87 -6.52
CA ALA A 133 9.83 0.66 -7.69
C ALA A 133 9.80 1.92 -8.57
N SER A 134 9.55 1.74 -9.87
CA SER A 134 9.38 2.85 -10.81
C SER A 134 7.91 3.20 -11.01
N ALA A 135 7.60 4.49 -10.91
CA ALA A 135 6.31 5.07 -11.22
C ALA A 135 6.09 5.31 -12.73
N LYS A 136 7.09 5.05 -13.59
CA LYS A 136 6.99 5.26 -15.05
C LYS A 136 6.05 4.21 -15.68
N PRO A 137 5.06 4.60 -16.52
CA PRO A 137 4.08 3.66 -17.10
C PRO A 137 4.70 2.50 -17.91
N GLY A 138 5.86 2.72 -18.52
CA GLY A 138 6.60 1.73 -19.31
C GLY A 138 7.67 0.95 -18.57
N SER A 139 7.82 1.11 -17.25
CA SER A 139 8.88 0.44 -16.49
C SER A 139 8.74 -1.09 -16.54
N SER A 140 9.84 -1.79 -16.81
CA SER A 140 9.97 -3.24 -16.67
C SER A 140 10.77 -3.61 -15.41
N ASP A 141 10.71 -2.78 -14.37
CA ASP A 141 11.34 -3.13 -13.09
C ASP A 141 10.72 -4.39 -12.48
N ARG A 142 11.42 -4.96 -11.51
CA ARG A 142 11.02 -6.22 -10.87
C ARG A 142 9.66 -6.16 -10.18
N TYR A 143 9.17 -4.98 -9.80
CA TYR A 143 7.90 -4.81 -9.09
C TYR A 143 6.72 -4.55 -10.03
N ARG A 144 6.96 -4.46 -11.34
CA ARG A 144 5.93 -4.15 -12.34
C ARG A 144 4.73 -5.11 -12.29
N ALA A 145 4.95 -6.39 -11.98
CA ALA A 145 3.90 -7.41 -11.95
C ALA A 145 2.80 -7.12 -10.93
N TRP A 146 3.14 -6.47 -9.82
CA TRP A 146 2.20 -6.14 -8.73
C TRP A 146 1.69 -4.70 -8.80
N ARG A 147 2.02 -3.95 -9.86
CA ARG A 147 1.65 -2.54 -9.97
C ARG A 147 0.19 -2.38 -10.39
N HIS A 148 -0.48 -1.45 -9.73
CA HIS A 148 -1.86 -1.05 -9.94
C HIS A 148 -1.93 0.46 -10.15
N ASP A 149 -2.54 0.87 -11.25
CA ASP A 149 -2.85 2.28 -11.52
C ASP A 149 -4.17 2.63 -10.82
N GLY A 150 -4.05 3.21 -9.62
CA GLY A 150 -5.15 3.67 -8.78
C GLY A 150 -6.01 2.58 -8.11
N MET A 151 -7.06 3.03 -7.40
CA MET A 151 -7.84 2.16 -6.51
C MET A 151 -8.69 1.11 -7.23
N THR A 152 -9.19 1.37 -8.44
CA THR A 152 -10.00 0.39 -9.19
C THR A 152 -9.21 -0.86 -9.52
N SER A 153 -7.98 -0.71 -10.03
CA SER A 153 -7.16 -1.85 -10.39
C SER A 153 -6.65 -2.60 -9.14
N LEU A 154 -6.35 -1.87 -8.06
CA LEU A 154 -6.00 -2.45 -6.76
C LEU A 154 -7.15 -3.29 -6.16
N ALA A 155 -8.38 -2.75 -6.15
CA ALA A 155 -9.55 -3.47 -5.65
C ALA A 155 -9.84 -4.73 -6.48
N GLY A 156 -9.71 -4.64 -7.80
CA GLY A 156 -9.85 -5.79 -8.69
C GLY A 156 -8.84 -6.90 -8.39
N ALA A 157 -7.58 -6.55 -8.09
CA ALA A 157 -6.56 -7.54 -7.72
C ALA A 157 -6.89 -8.27 -6.41
N LEU A 158 -7.35 -7.56 -5.38
CA LEU A 158 -7.80 -8.17 -4.13
C LEU A 158 -9.02 -9.07 -4.35
N ILE A 159 -9.99 -8.63 -5.14
CA ILE A 159 -11.16 -9.45 -5.49
C ILE A 159 -10.74 -10.72 -6.22
N ASN A 160 -9.85 -10.62 -7.21
CA ASN A 160 -9.34 -11.79 -7.93
C ASN A 160 -8.64 -12.76 -6.97
N HIS A 161 -7.82 -12.26 -6.03
CA HIS A 161 -7.24 -13.10 -4.99
C HIS A 161 -8.32 -13.82 -4.18
N PHE A 162 -9.35 -13.10 -3.73
CA PHE A 162 -10.47 -13.70 -3.00
C PHE A 162 -11.33 -14.65 -3.81
N GLU A 163 -11.32 -14.63 -5.14
CA GLU A 163 -12.09 -15.58 -5.95
C GLU A 163 -11.29 -16.85 -6.28
N HIS A 164 -9.96 -16.74 -6.32
CA HIS A 164 -9.08 -17.82 -6.79
C HIS A 164 -8.21 -18.45 -5.70
N ALA A 165 -8.11 -17.85 -4.51
CA ALA A 165 -7.48 -18.51 -3.38
C ALA A 165 -8.21 -19.84 -3.13
N THR A 166 -7.50 -20.96 -3.20
CA THR A 166 -8.02 -22.25 -2.71
C THR A 166 -7.86 -22.25 -1.20
N GLY A 167 -8.95 -22.53 -0.47
CA GLY A 167 -8.95 -22.62 1.00
C GLY A 167 -8.21 -23.84 1.51
#